data_AF-A0A9W8NA86-F1
#
_entry.id   AF-A0A9W8NA86-F1
#
_cell.length_a   1.000
_cell.length_b   1.000
_cell.length_c   1.000
_cell.angle_alpha   90.00
_cell.angle_beta   90.00
_cell.angle_gamma   90.00
#
_symmetry.space_group_name_H-M   'P 1'
#
loop_
_entity.id
_entity.type
_entity.pdbx_description
1 polymer ?
#
loop_
_entity_poly.entity_id
_entity_poly.type
_entity_poly.pdbx_seq_one_letter_code
_entity_poly.pdbx_strand_id
1 'polypeptide(L)'
;MDGFKRLPSAAESSLLTSVDGDSSSEHYDDVEDDRDIAIIGMACRVPGGNNSPARLWDYLMNRGDASGDMPSFRWEPYRARHPRNADTLARTTSKGYYVDNITDFDAGFFAVSPREAEQMDPQQRIALEVAWEALEDAGISPQRLSGTDTSVYMGVNSDDYGKLVLEDLPHIGAHMGVGTAYCVLLSTRLVLHPSSRSIRPARPSSQVRLT
;
A
#
# COMPACT_ATOMS: atom_id res chain seq x y z
N MET A 1 -65.27 -3.27 -38.16
CA MET A 1 -63.93 -3.44 -37.57
C MET A 1 -64.14 -4.02 -36.20
N ASP A 2 -63.63 -5.25 -36.04
CA ASP A 2 -63.83 -6.22 -34.96
C ASP A 2 -63.76 -5.61 -33.54
N GLY A 3 -64.54 -6.04 -32.56
CA GLY A 3 -64.96 -7.42 -32.29
C GLY A 3 -64.19 -7.94 -31.06
N PHE A 4 -64.39 -7.29 -29.91
CA PHE A 4 -63.77 -7.63 -28.63
C PHE A 4 -64.31 -8.98 -28.11
N LYS A 5 -63.49 -10.04 -28.15
CA LYS A 5 -63.81 -11.38 -27.61
C LYS A 5 -62.89 -11.73 -26.44
N ARG A 6 -63.50 -12.36 -25.43
CA ARG A 6 -62.92 -12.82 -24.14
C ARG A 6 -62.06 -14.10 -24.25
N LEU A 7 -61.24 -14.23 -23.19
CA LEU A 7 -60.19 -15.17 -22.72
C LEU A 7 -60.40 -16.71 -22.84
N PRO A 8 -59.31 -17.50 -22.68
CA PRO A 8 -59.18 -18.49 -21.58
C PRO A 8 -57.82 -18.35 -20.84
N SER A 9 -57.68 -18.46 -19.50
CA SER A 9 -57.82 -19.57 -18.54
C SER A 9 -56.80 -20.71 -18.65
N ALA A 10 -55.91 -20.77 -17.64
CA ALA A 10 -55.17 -21.89 -17.02
C ALA A 10 -54.26 -22.81 -17.88
N ALA A 11 -52.96 -22.84 -17.55
CA ALA A 11 -52.26 -24.01 -16.94
C ALA A 11 -50.71 -23.82 -16.97
N GLU A 12 -50.14 -23.75 -15.78
CA GLU A 12 -48.89 -24.37 -15.26
C GLU A 12 -47.69 -24.64 -16.20
N SER A 13 -46.51 -24.09 -15.82
CA SER A 13 -45.45 -24.90 -15.18
C SER A 13 -44.14 -24.09 -14.99
N SER A 14 -43.86 -23.82 -13.72
CA SER A 14 -42.57 -23.88 -13.00
C SER A 14 -41.26 -23.49 -13.71
N LEU A 15 -40.63 -22.43 -13.20
CA LEU A 15 -39.27 -22.46 -12.60
C LEU A 15 -38.98 -21.07 -12.00
N LEU A 16 -39.66 -20.79 -10.89
CA LEU A 16 -39.19 -19.86 -9.86
C LEU A 16 -38.08 -20.60 -9.11
N THR A 17 -36.81 -20.28 -9.38
CA THR A 17 -35.79 -20.43 -8.33
C THR A 17 -35.99 -19.26 -7.38
N SER A 18 -36.61 -19.57 -6.25
CA SER A 18 -36.55 -18.75 -5.06
C SER A 18 -35.08 -18.49 -4.74
N VAL A 19 -34.65 -17.24 -4.91
CA VAL A 19 -33.60 -16.72 -4.04
C VAL A 19 -34.34 -16.46 -2.74
N ASP A 20 -34.36 -17.49 -1.89
CA ASP A 20 -34.62 -17.29 -0.48
C ASP A 20 -33.56 -16.31 -0.01
N GLY A 21 -33.96 -15.05 0.10
CA GLY A 21 -33.20 -14.04 0.81
C GLY A 21 -33.16 -14.49 2.25
N ASP A 22 -32.15 -15.29 2.58
CA ASP A 22 -31.65 -15.36 3.94
C ASP A 22 -31.11 -13.96 4.25
N SER A 23 -32.02 -13.07 4.63
CA SER A 23 -31.70 -11.86 5.35
C SER A 23 -31.34 -12.28 6.78
N SER A 24 -30.29 -13.08 6.92
CA SER A 24 -29.43 -13.00 8.09
C SER A 24 -28.81 -11.61 7.98
N SER A 25 -29.50 -10.62 8.52
CA SER A 25 -28.88 -9.37 8.90
C SER A 25 -27.74 -9.77 9.83
N GLU A 26 -26.53 -9.87 9.29
CA GLU A 26 -25.34 -9.84 10.09
C GLU A 26 -25.45 -8.54 10.89
N HIS A 27 -25.90 -8.66 12.13
CA HIS A 27 -25.66 -7.67 13.15
C HIS A 27 -24.13 -7.58 13.22
N TYR A 28 -23.58 -6.65 12.45
CA TYR A 28 -22.37 -5.98 12.89
C TYR A 28 -22.80 -5.35 14.20
N ASP A 29 -22.50 -6.03 15.30
CA ASP A 29 -22.45 -5.38 16.59
C ASP A 29 -21.58 -4.15 16.34
N ASP A 30 -22.20 -2.97 16.35
CA ASP A 30 -21.48 -1.71 16.46
C ASP A 30 -20.71 -1.86 17.76
N VAL A 31 -19.46 -2.29 17.65
CA VAL A 31 -18.54 -2.26 18.77
C VAL A 31 -18.31 -0.77 18.99
N GLU A 32 -19.16 -0.15 19.82
CA GLU A 32 -18.89 1.14 20.45
C GLU A 32 -17.70 0.93 21.39
N ASP A 33 -16.54 0.72 20.79
CA ASP A 33 -15.27 0.86 21.45
C ASP A 33 -14.91 2.34 21.37
N ASP A 34 -15.60 3.14 22.16
CA ASP A 34 -15.45 4.60 22.27
C ASP A 34 -14.13 4.96 22.99
N ARG A 35 -13.06 4.25 22.62
CA ARG A 35 -11.72 4.40 23.16
C ARG A 35 -10.95 5.40 22.31
N ASP A 36 -10.43 6.42 22.99
CA ASP A 36 -9.50 7.36 22.39
C ASP A 36 -8.29 6.63 21.81
N ILE A 37 -7.87 7.04 20.61
CA ILE A 37 -6.67 6.55 19.93
C ILE A 37 -5.54 7.55 20.11
N ALA A 38 -4.45 7.12 20.75
CA ALA A 38 -3.26 7.94 20.93
C ALA A 38 -2.32 7.82 19.71
N ILE A 39 -1.93 8.97 19.14
CA ILE A 39 -0.81 9.05 18.19
C ILE A 39 0.46 9.22 19.02
N ILE A 40 1.27 8.17 19.11
CA ILE A 40 2.45 8.12 19.99
C ILE A 40 3.78 8.31 19.26
N GLY A 41 3.79 8.28 17.93
CA GLY A 41 4.99 8.58 17.13
C GLY A 41 4.62 8.90 15.69
N MET A 42 5.47 9.69 15.03
CA MET A 42 5.25 10.16 13.67
C MET A 42 6.56 10.39 12.93
N ALA A 43 6.52 10.11 11.63
CA ALA A 43 7.59 10.44 10.71
C ALA A 43 6.99 10.81 9.35
N CYS A 44 7.75 11.55 8.54
CA CYS A 44 7.29 11.91 7.21
C CYS A 44 8.45 12.13 6.23
N ARG A 45 8.13 11.97 4.96
CA ARG A 45 8.93 12.41 3.83
C ARG A 45 8.03 13.22 2.91
N VAL A 46 8.25 14.53 2.88
CA VAL A 46 7.48 15.43 2.03
C VAL A 46 8.42 16.39 1.29
N PRO A 47 7.98 16.98 0.17
CA PRO A 47 8.81 17.84 -0.66
C PRO A 47 9.47 19.00 0.10
N GLY A 48 10.62 19.47 -0.42
CA GLY A 48 11.35 20.62 0.14
C GLY A 48 12.31 20.26 1.28
N GLY A 49 12.90 19.06 1.27
CA GLY A 49 13.82 18.59 2.31
C GLY A 49 13.18 18.26 3.66
N ASN A 50 11.85 18.18 3.69
CA ASN A 50 11.07 17.95 4.90
C ASN A 50 11.02 16.45 5.22
N ASN A 51 11.98 16.00 6.03
CA ASN A 51 12.15 14.61 6.43
C ASN A 51 11.83 14.33 7.91
N SER A 52 11.14 15.26 8.59
CA SER A 52 10.63 15.03 9.95
C SER A 52 9.42 15.93 10.22
N PRO A 53 8.52 15.54 11.14
CA PRO A 53 7.37 16.36 11.53
C PRO A 53 7.78 17.75 12.03
N ALA A 54 8.88 17.85 12.78
CA ALA A 54 9.40 19.14 13.27
C ALA A 54 9.83 20.07 12.13
N ARG A 55 10.58 19.54 11.14
CA ARG A 55 10.98 20.32 9.96
C ARG A 55 9.77 20.74 9.13
N LEU A 56 8.82 19.82 8.92
CA LEU A 56 7.58 20.13 8.23
C LEU A 56 6.81 21.25 8.96
N TRP A 57 6.73 21.20 10.28
CA TRP A 57 6.08 22.24 11.07
C TRP A 57 6.73 23.61 10.87
N ASP A 58 8.05 23.69 11.03
CA ASP A 58 8.80 24.94 10.81
C ASP A 58 8.61 25.45 9.38
N TYR A 59 8.62 24.54 8.40
CA TYR A 59 8.41 24.86 6.99
C TYR A 59 7.02 25.47 6.73
N LEU A 60 5.97 24.87 7.30
CA LEU A 60 4.60 25.37 7.20
C LEU A 60 4.43 26.72 7.89
N MET A 61 5.01 26.89 9.09
CA MET A 61 4.98 28.16 9.82
C MET A 61 5.66 29.29 9.06
N ASN A 62 6.71 28.98 8.29
CA ASN A 62 7.40 29.92 7.41
C ASN A 62 6.75 30.08 6.03
N ARG A 63 5.60 29.43 5.77
CA ARG A 63 4.88 29.45 4.48
C ARG A 63 5.77 29.05 3.30
N GLY A 64 6.60 28.03 3.49
CA GLY A 64 7.47 27.53 2.43
C GLY A 64 6.68 27.00 1.22
N ASP A 65 7.22 27.22 0.02
CA ASP A 65 6.75 26.62 -1.22
C ASP A 65 7.84 25.69 -1.81
N ALA A 66 7.51 24.40 -1.90
CA ALA A 66 8.43 23.36 -2.40
C ALA A 66 8.20 23.09 -3.89
N SER A 67 7.44 23.95 -4.58
CA SER A 67 7.22 23.84 -6.01
C SER A 67 8.54 24.00 -6.75
N GLY A 68 8.79 23.07 -7.65
CA GLY A 68 10.04 22.97 -8.39
C GLY A 68 9.82 22.42 -9.78
N ASP A 69 10.85 22.50 -10.59
CA ASP A 69 10.87 21.79 -11.87
C ASP A 69 11.16 20.30 -11.64
N MET A 70 10.57 19.46 -12.50
CA MET A 70 10.80 18.02 -12.54
C MET A 70 12.30 17.73 -12.60
N PRO A 71 12.83 16.92 -11.67
CA PRO A 71 14.24 16.53 -11.71
C PRO A 71 14.59 15.88 -13.04
N SER A 72 15.66 16.35 -13.68
CA SER A 72 16.04 15.93 -15.05
C SER A 72 16.17 14.41 -15.18
N PHE A 73 16.75 13.75 -14.16
CA PHE A 73 16.96 12.30 -14.14
C PHE A 73 15.66 11.49 -14.27
N ARG A 74 14.49 12.05 -13.89
CA ARG A 74 13.20 11.35 -14.00
C ARG A 74 12.67 11.26 -15.43
N TRP A 75 12.95 12.27 -16.27
CA TRP A 75 12.44 12.36 -17.64
C TRP A 75 13.46 12.01 -18.71
N GLU A 76 14.75 12.07 -18.39
CA GLU A 76 15.82 11.81 -19.35
C GLU A 76 15.72 10.43 -20.03
N PRO A 77 15.43 9.33 -19.31
CA PRO A 77 15.25 8.02 -19.94
C PRO A 77 14.13 8.00 -20.99
N TYR A 78 13.03 8.70 -20.72
CA TYR A 78 11.89 8.79 -21.63
C TYR A 78 12.17 9.67 -22.85
N ARG A 79 12.90 10.78 -22.65
CA ARG A 79 13.35 11.66 -23.74
C ARG A 79 14.29 10.93 -24.69
N ALA A 80 15.26 10.20 -24.15
CA ALA A 80 16.26 9.47 -24.93
C ALA A 80 15.66 8.31 -25.75
N ARG A 81 14.51 7.78 -25.33
CA ARG A 81 13.90 6.60 -25.95
C ARG A 81 13.28 6.85 -27.32
N HIS A 82 12.64 8.00 -27.53
CA HIS A 82 11.98 8.29 -28.82
C HIS A 82 11.76 9.80 -29.05
N PRO A 83 11.99 10.32 -30.28
CA PRO A 83 11.81 11.75 -30.57
C PRO A 83 10.41 12.30 -30.27
N ARG A 84 9.36 11.49 -30.46
CA ARG A 84 7.98 11.89 -30.10
C ARG A 84 7.79 12.07 -28.59
N ASN A 85 8.52 11.33 -27.76
CA ASN A 85 8.44 11.50 -26.31
C ASN A 85 9.04 12.85 -25.91
N ALA A 86 10.13 13.27 -26.56
CA ALA A 86 10.73 14.57 -26.32
C ALA A 86 9.77 15.73 -26.64
N ASP A 87 9.04 15.68 -27.77
CA ASP A 87 8.03 16.70 -28.09
C ASP A 87 6.86 16.70 -27.08
N THR A 88 6.34 15.53 -26.70
CA THR A 88 5.28 15.42 -25.68
C THR A 88 5.72 15.97 -24.33
N LEU A 89 6.91 15.58 -23.86
CA LEU A 89 7.46 16.04 -22.58
C LEU A 89 7.74 17.54 -22.60
N ALA A 90 8.17 18.11 -23.73
CA ALA A 90 8.36 19.54 -23.88
C ALA A 90 7.05 20.35 -23.78
N ARG A 91 5.90 19.72 -24.05
CA ARG A 91 4.56 20.32 -23.92
C ARG A 91 3.88 20.02 -22.58
N THR A 92 4.51 19.21 -21.74
CA THR A 92 3.96 18.79 -20.44
C THR A 92 4.44 19.71 -19.33
N THR A 93 3.57 20.04 -18.37
CA THR A 93 3.94 20.83 -17.19
C THR A 93 5.00 20.09 -16.37
N SER A 94 6.18 20.68 -16.23
CA SER A 94 7.27 20.17 -15.40
C SER A 94 7.21 20.68 -13.95
N LYS A 95 6.31 21.61 -13.63
CA LYS A 95 6.16 22.16 -12.28
C LYS A 95 5.38 21.20 -11.39
N GLY A 96 5.92 20.89 -10.23
CA GLY A 96 5.29 20.02 -9.25
C GLY A 96 6.04 20.02 -7.93
N TYR A 97 5.68 19.08 -7.07
CA TYR A 97 6.33 18.86 -5.78
C TYR A 97 6.98 17.48 -5.78
N TYR A 98 8.26 17.42 -5.49
CA TYR A 98 9.05 16.21 -5.60
C TYR A 98 9.74 15.92 -4.27
N VAL A 99 9.66 14.66 -3.85
CA VAL A 99 10.44 14.16 -2.72
C VAL A 99 11.89 14.00 -3.16
N ASP A 100 12.80 14.54 -2.35
CA ASP A 100 14.24 14.44 -2.54
C ASP A 100 14.72 13.00 -2.33
N ASN A 101 15.84 12.64 -2.97
CA ASN A 101 16.54 11.37 -2.73
C ASN A 101 15.66 10.11 -2.84
N ILE A 102 14.67 10.10 -3.74
CA ILE A 102 13.74 8.96 -3.94
C ILE A 102 14.44 7.63 -4.30
N THR A 103 15.70 7.70 -4.74
CA THR A 103 16.51 6.52 -5.09
C THR A 103 17.27 5.94 -3.90
N ASP A 104 17.46 6.72 -2.84
CA ASP A 104 18.28 6.36 -1.70
C ASP A 104 17.52 5.38 -0.81
N PHE A 105 18.23 4.37 -0.32
CA PHE A 105 17.69 3.37 0.59
C PHE A 105 18.81 2.61 1.28
N ASP A 106 18.77 2.50 2.61
CA ASP A 106 19.71 1.66 3.36
C ASP A 106 19.28 0.18 3.32
N ALA A 107 19.59 -0.47 2.19
CA ALA A 107 19.24 -1.87 1.98
C ALA A 107 19.85 -2.80 3.06
N GLY A 108 21.06 -2.50 3.52
CA GLY A 108 21.76 -3.31 4.52
C GLY A 108 21.04 -3.31 5.86
N PHE A 109 20.57 -2.14 6.29
CA PHE A 109 19.79 -1.97 7.52
C PHE A 109 18.51 -2.82 7.53
N PHE A 110 17.79 -2.87 6.41
CA PHE A 110 16.55 -3.66 6.27
C PHE A 110 16.78 -5.12 5.84
N ALA A 111 18.02 -5.61 5.86
CA ALA A 111 18.40 -6.94 5.41
C ALA A 111 17.92 -7.26 3.97
N VAL A 112 17.95 -6.24 3.10
CA VAL A 112 17.62 -6.32 1.68
C VAL A 112 18.92 -6.42 0.88
N SER A 113 18.98 -7.36 -0.06
CA SER A 113 20.17 -7.45 -0.94
C SER A 113 20.19 -6.28 -1.93
N PRO A 114 21.36 -5.80 -2.38
CA PRO A 114 21.43 -4.70 -3.36
C PRO A 114 20.59 -4.96 -4.63
N ARG A 115 20.61 -6.20 -5.13
CA ARG A 115 19.83 -6.61 -6.30
C ARG A 115 18.32 -6.58 -6.05
N GLU A 116 17.89 -6.90 -4.84
CA GLU A 116 16.49 -6.78 -4.46
C GLU A 116 16.09 -5.31 -4.30
N ALA A 117 16.94 -4.51 -3.65
CA ALA A 117 16.71 -3.09 -3.47
C ALA A 117 16.48 -2.41 -4.81
N GLU A 118 17.27 -2.69 -5.85
CA GLU A 118 17.07 -2.17 -7.22
C GLU A 118 15.67 -2.46 -7.78
N GLN A 119 15.07 -3.60 -7.43
CA GLN A 119 13.75 -4.02 -7.92
C GLN A 119 12.59 -3.60 -7.01
N MET A 120 12.88 -3.03 -5.83
CA MET A 120 11.85 -2.53 -4.93
C MET A 120 11.33 -1.18 -5.40
N ASP A 121 10.01 -0.99 -5.42
CA ASP A 121 9.38 0.30 -5.66
C ASP A 121 9.82 1.31 -4.58
N PRO A 122 10.26 2.53 -4.95
CA PRO A 122 10.58 3.60 -4.02
C PRO A 122 9.52 3.87 -2.95
N GLN A 123 8.22 3.67 -3.26
CA GLN A 123 7.15 3.74 -2.26
C GLN A 123 7.38 2.77 -1.10
N GLN A 124 7.86 1.57 -1.39
CA GLN A 124 8.19 0.57 -0.37
C GLN A 124 9.42 0.93 0.44
N ARG A 125 10.45 1.46 -0.22
CA ARG A 125 11.68 1.88 0.44
C ARG A 125 11.41 3.01 1.44
N ILE A 126 10.71 4.05 0.98
CA ILE A 126 10.30 5.19 1.82
C ILE A 126 9.39 4.73 2.95
N ALA A 127 8.44 3.85 2.68
CA ALA A 127 7.55 3.31 3.71
C ALA A 127 8.31 2.60 4.83
N LEU A 128 9.33 1.80 4.51
CA LEU A 128 10.16 1.10 5.49
C LEU A 128 10.94 2.09 6.38
N GLU A 129 11.55 3.10 5.78
CA GLU A 129 12.28 4.13 6.53
C GLU A 129 11.36 4.95 7.43
N VAL A 130 10.25 5.46 6.88
CA VAL A 130 9.30 6.29 7.64
C VAL A 130 8.65 5.50 8.77
N ALA A 131 8.30 4.22 8.53
CA ALA A 131 7.74 3.40 9.58
C ALA A 131 8.74 3.12 10.70
N TRP A 132 10.02 2.90 10.36
CA TRP A 132 11.08 2.76 11.37
C TRP A 132 11.23 4.03 12.21
N GLU A 133 11.33 5.18 11.57
CA GLU A 133 11.46 6.47 12.27
C GLU A 133 10.26 6.79 13.15
N ALA A 134 9.04 6.45 12.72
CA ALA A 134 7.84 6.62 13.53
C ALA A 134 7.87 5.75 14.80
N LEU A 135 8.46 4.55 14.71
CA LEU A 135 8.67 3.69 15.88
C LEU A 135 9.76 4.25 16.81
N GLU A 136 10.83 4.81 16.25
CA GLU A 136 11.87 5.48 17.03
C GLU A 136 11.34 6.72 17.76
N ASP A 137 10.54 7.56 17.09
CA ASP A 137 9.86 8.71 17.67
C ASP A 137 8.92 8.29 18.82
N ALA A 138 8.22 7.16 18.66
CA ALA A 138 7.42 6.56 19.72
C ALA A 138 8.23 5.93 20.88
N GLY A 139 9.55 5.82 20.75
CA GLY A 139 10.40 5.10 21.70
C GLY A 139 10.13 3.59 21.75
N ILE A 140 9.60 3.01 20.67
CA ILE A 140 9.25 1.60 20.57
C ILE A 140 10.33 0.87 19.77
N SER A 141 10.99 -0.11 20.41
CA SER A 141 11.85 -1.04 19.68
C SER A 141 11.01 -1.99 18.81
N PRO A 142 11.29 -2.13 17.49
CA PRO A 142 10.55 -3.03 16.59
C PRO A 142 10.54 -4.49 17.04
N GLN A 143 11.58 -4.92 17.76
CA GLN A 143 11.68 -6.27 18.33
C GLN A 143 10.53 -6.57 19.32
N ARG A 144 9.97 -5.53 19.95
CA ARG A 144 8.86 -5.66 20.90
C ARG A 144 7.51 -5.87 20.20
N LEU A 145 7.41 -5.56 18.91
CA LEU A 145 6.19 -5.73 18.12
C LEU A 145 6.08 -7.14 17.53
N SER A 146 7.20 -7.86 17.41
CA SER A 146 7.21 -9.23 16.91
C SER A 146 6.35 -10.15 17.76
N GLY A 147 5.32 -10.76 17.16
CA GLY A 147 4.39 -11.67 17.82
C GLY A 147 3.28 -10.98 18.62
N THR A 148 3.12 -9.66 18.46
CA THR A 148 1.97 -8.90 18.98
C THR A 148 0.89 -8.75 17.92
N ASP A 149 -0.32 -8.39 18.34
CA ASP A 149 -1.44 -8.06 17.45
C ASP A 149 -1.31 -6.63 16.87
N THR A 150 -0.10 -6.28 16.39
CA THR A 150 0.16 -5.01 15.71
C THR A 150 -0.22 -5.14 14.25
N SER A 151 -1.13 -4.29 13.79
CA SER A 151 -1.55 -4.21 12.40
C SER A 151 -0.93 -2.98 11.70
N VAL A 152 -0.74 -3.11 10.38
CA VAL A 152 -0.25 -2.02 9.53
C VAL A 152 -1.32 -1.70 8.50
N TYR A 153 -1.62 -0.41 8.34
CA TYR A 153 -2.54 0.10 7.33
C TYR A 153 -1.80 1.14 6.48
N MET A 154 -1.81 0.96 5.17
CA MET A 154 -1.10 1.84 4.24
C MET A 154 -1.94 2.08 2.98
N GLY A 155 -2.07 3.36 2.61
CA GLY A 155 -2.60 3.74 1.31
C GLY A 155 -1.45 3.77 0.30
N VAL A 156 -1.60 3.05 -0.81
CA VAL A 156 -0.62 3.01 -1.90
C VAL A 156 -1.36 3.19 -3.21
N ASN A 157 -0.79 3.96 -4.12
CA ASN A 157 -1.34 4.13 -5.45
C ASN A 157 -0.24 3.99 -6.51
N SER A 158 -0.69 3.73 -7.74
CA SER A 158 0.14 3.67 -8.95
C SER A 158 1.22 2.58 -8.99
N ASP A 159 1.19 1.78 -10.06
CA ASP A 159 2.18 0.71 -10.33
C ASP A 159 3.18 1.17 -11.40
N ASP A 160 3.56 2.45 -11.33
CA ASP A 160 4.38 3.04 -12.39
C ASP A 160 5.83 2.53 -12.33
N TYR A 161 6.31 2.16 -11.14
CA TYR A 161 7.61 1.51 -10.99
C TYR A 161 7.63 0.09 -11.59
N GLY A 162 6.56 -0.69 -11.39
CA GLY A 162 6.43 -2.01 -12.04
C GLY A 162 6.43 -1.91 -13.55
N LYS A 163 5.71 -0.93 -14.13
CA LYS A 163 5.75 -0.66 -15.57
C LYS A 163 7.14 -0.25 -16.05
N LEU A 164 7.84 0.62 -15.31
CA LEU A 164 9.21 1.02 -15.60
C LEU A 164 10.18 -0.17 -15.65
N VAL A 165 10.09 -1.08 -14.68
CA VAL A 165 10.92 -2.30 -14.65
C VAL A 165 10.59 -3.22 -15.83
N LEU A 166 9.31 -3.36 -16.19
CA LEU A 166 8.89 -4.16 -17.33
C LEU A 166 9.36 -3.61 -18.69
N GLU A 167 9.64 -2.32 -18.77
CA GLU A 167 10.21 -1.71 -19.98
C GLU A 167 11.69 -2.06 -20.19
N ASP A 168 12.39 -2.52 -19.14
CA ASP A 168 13.79 -2.96 -19.17
C ASP A 168 13.87 -4.50 -19.02
N LEU A 169 13.42 -5.20 -20.07
CA LEU A 169 13.31 -6.67 -20.10
C LEU A 169 14.56 -7.43 -19.60
N PRO A 170 15.81 -7.03 -19.92
CA PRO A 170 17.01 -7.68 -19.41
C PRO A 170 17.19 -7.61 -17.88
N HIS A 171 16.58 -6.63 -17.20
CA HIS A 171 16.72 -6.41 -15.77
C HIS A 171 15.58 -7.02 -14.93
N ILE A 172 14.61 -7.66 -15.58
CA ILE A 172 13.54 -8.40 -14.89
C ILE A 172 14.16 -9.58 -14.12
N GLY A 173 13.93 -9.62 -12.81
CA GLY A 173 14.40 -10.69 -11.92
C GLY A 173 13.31 -11.22 -11.01
N ALA A 174 13.66 -12.26 -10.25
CA ALA A 174 12.73 -12.94 -9.34
C ALA A 174 12.16 -12.02 -8.24
N HIS A 175 12.82 -10.90 -7.93
CA HIS A 175 12.37 -9.97 -6.89
C HIS A 175 11.33 -8.96 -7.39
N MET A 176 11.16 -8.80 -8.72
CA MET A 176 10.22 -7.81 -9.29
C MET A 176 8.81 -7.98 -8.76
N GLY A 177 8.27 -9.21 -8.79
CA GLY A 177 6.90 -9.48 -8.35
C GLY A 177 6.65 -9.14 -6.87
N VAL A 178 7.69 -9.21 -6.03
CA VAL A 178 7.61 -8.89 -4.60
C VAL A 178 7.92 -7.41 -4.35
N GLY A 179 8.84 -6.84 -5.13
CA GLY A 179 9.28 -5.45 -5.03
C GLY A 179 8.28 -4.42 -5.54
N THR A 180 7.29 -4.81 -6.34
CA THR A 180 6.26 -3.89 -6.87
C THR A 180 4.83 -4.24 -6.44
N ALA A 181 4.60 -5.42 -5.86
CA ALA A 181 3.28 -5.78 -5.37
C ALA A 181 2.89 -4.98 -4.12
N TYR A 182 1.70 -4.36 -4.16
CA TYR A 182 1.17 -3.56 -3.04
C TYR A 182 0.99 -4.38 -1.75
N CYS A 183 0.67 -5.67 -1.85
CA CYS A 183 0.41 -6.51 -0.67
C CYS A 183 1.68 -6.89 0.12
N VAL A 184 2.86 -6.76 -0.49
CA VAL A 184 4.14 -7.14 0.14
C VAL A 184 4.64 -6.07 1.12
N LEU A 185 4.20 -4.82 0.94
CA LEU A 185 4.51 -3.70 1.83
C LEU A 185 4.17 -3.96 3.30
N LEU A 186 3.13 -4.74 3.56
CA LEU A 186 2.41 -4.69 4.83
C LEU A 186 2.84 -5.75 5.86
N SER A 187 3.44 -6.87 5.43
CA SER A 187 3.53 -8.06 6.31
C SER A 187 4.95 -8.51 6.61
N THR A 188 5.89 -8.37 5.68
CA THR A 188 7.11 -9.18 5.71
C THR A 188 8.32 -8.51 6.35
N ARG A 189 8.38 -7.16 6.42
CA ARG A 189 9.64 -6.47 6.73
C ARG A 189 9.65 -5.53 7.93
N LEU A 190 8.51 -5.00 8.36
CA LEU A 190 8.44 -4.23 9.62
C LEU A 190 8.66 -5.10 10.87
N VAL A 191 8.52 -6.42 10.73
CA VAL A 191 8.45 -7.37 11.87
C VAL A 191 9.69 -8.27 11.98
N LEU A 192 10.70 -8.14 11.11
CA LEU A 192 11.83 -9.08 11.13
C LEU A 192 13.07 -8.57 11.86
N HIS A 193 13.23 -9.10 13.08
CA HIS A 193 14.42 -9.90 13.37
C HIS A 193 13.99 -11.30 13.86
N PRO A 194 14.06 -12.35 13.01
CA PRO A 194 13.70 -13.70 13.41
C PRO A 194 14.91 -14.40 14.02
N SER A 195 14.94 -14.55 15.35
CA SER A 195 15.32 -15.87 15.86
C SER A 195 14.12 -16.78 15.63
N SER A 196 14.07 -17.39 14.45
CA SER A 196 12.96 -18.21 13.97
C SER A 196 12.60 -19.31 14.99
N ARG A 197 11.42 -19.20 15.61
CA ARG A 197 10.68 -20.35 16.16
C ARG A 197 9.34 -20.40 15.45
N SER A 198 9.09 -21.51 14.76
CA SER A 198 7.80 -21.79 14.17
C SER A 198 6.77 -21.97 15.29
N ILE A 199 5.82 -21.04 15.37
CA ILE A 199 4.63 -21.22 16.19
C ILE A 199 3.67 -22.06 15.36
N ARG A 200 3.47 -23.31 15.77
CA ARG A 200 2.36 -24.13 15.28
C ARG A 200 1.05 -23.49 15.75
N PRO A 201 0.00 -23.42 14.91
CA PRO A 201 -1.30 -23.00 15.39
C PRO A 201 -1.78 -23.96 16.48
N ALA A 202 -2.10 -23.39 17.65
CA ALA A 202 -2.69 -24.11 18.77
C ALA A 202 -4.08 -24.62 18.35
N ARG A 203 -4.33 -25.89 18.68
CA ARG A 203 -5.62 -26.57 18.49
C ARG A 203 -6.68 -25.86 19.34
N PRO A 204 -7.90 -25.58 18.84
CA PRO A 204 -8.95 -25.06 19.69
C PRO A 204 -9.33 -26.10 20.74
N SER A 205 -9.13 -25.75 22.00
CA SER A 205 -9.59 -26.49 23.16
C SER A 205 -11.10 -26.32 23.32
N SER A 206 -11.87 -27.30 22.88
CA SER A 206 -13.22 -27.54 23.39
C SER A 206 -13.40 -29.04 23.60
N GLN A 207 -13.21 -29.49 24.84
CA GLN A 207 -13.74 -30.78 25.30
C GLN A 207 -15.26 -30.64 25.44
N VAL A 208 -16.00 -31.50 24.75
CA VAL A 208 -17.30 -31.96 25.24
C VAL A 208 -17.21 -33.48 25.34
N ARG A 209 -17.20 -33.96 26.59
CA ARG A 209 -17.31 -35.38 26.94
C ARG A 209 -18.80 -35.67 27.08
N LEU A 210 -19.35 -36.49 26.19
CA LEU A 210 -20.65 -37.13 26.38
C LEU A 210 -20.41 -38.55 26.88
N THR A 211 -20.96 -38.85 28.06
CA THR A 211 -21.41 -40.20 28.45
C THR A 211 -22.84 -40.38 27.98
#